data_AF-A0ABD0RQP0-F1
#
_entry.id   AF-A0ABD0RQP0-F1
#
_cell.length_a   1.000
_cell.length_b   1.000
_cell.length_c   1.000
_cell.angle_alpha   90.00
_cell.angle_beta   90.00
_cell.angle_gamma   90.00
#
_symmetry.space_group_name_H-M   'P 1'
#
loop_
_entity.id
_entity.type
_entity.pdbx_description
1 polymer ?
#
loop_
_entity_poly.entity_id
_entity_poly.type
_entity_poly.pdbx_seq_one_letter_code
_entity_poly.pdbx_strand_id
1 'polypeptide(L)' 'ATYNIPVCIWIHETHPKNPPRCFVCPSPSMIINAKSSNVDANGRVLLHCLNNWKIV' A
#
# COMPACT_ATOMS: atom_id res chain seq x y z
N ALA A 1 -5.92 14.50 -15.87
CA ALA A 1 -5.76 15.19 -14.57
C ALA A 1 -4.86 14.33 -13.67
N THR A 2 -4.03 14.95 -12.84
CA THR A 2 -3.12 14.26 -11.92
C THR A 2 -3.70 14.29 -10.51
N TYR A 3 -3.69 13.17 -9.80
CA TYR A 3 -4.17 13.07 -8.41
C TYR A 3 -3.00 12.72 -7.48
N ASN A 4 -2.91 13.43 -6.36
CA ASN A 4 -1.94 13.13 -5.31
C ASN A 4 -2.58 12.15 -4.31
N ILE A 5 -2.26 10.87 -4.43
CA ILE A 5 -2.81 9.84 -3.54
C ILE A 5 -1.93 9.73 -2.29
N PRO A 6 -2.45 10.00 -1.08
CA PRO A 6 -1.67 9.89 0.15
C PRO A 6 -1.37 8.43 0.46
N VAL A 7 -0.08 8.12 0.66
CA VAL A 7 0.41 6.77 0.97
C VAL A 7 1.35 6.78 2.16
N CYS A 8 1.33 5.70 2.94
CA CYS A 8 2.21 5.46 4.08
C CYS A 8 2.97 4.15 3.84
N ILE A 9 4.31 4.20 3.85
CA ILE A 9 5.17 3.04 3.63
C ILE A 9 5.93 2.72 4.91
N TRP A 10 5.70 1.54 5.46
CA TRP A 10 6.37 1.01 6.64
C TRP A 10 7.48 0.05 6.24
N ILE A 11 8.70 0.35 6.67
CA ILE A 11 9.89 -0.46 6.42
C ILE A 11 10.23 -1.21 7.71
N HIS A 12 10.26 -2.54 7.64
CA HIS A 12 10.64 -3.37 8.77
C HIS A 12 12.16 -3.39 8.94
N GLU A 13 12.67 -3.61 10.15
CA GLU A 13 14.11 -3.73 10.45
C GLU A 13 14.83 -4.80 9.62
N THR A 14 14.09 -5.83 9.20
CA THR A 14 14.62 -6.94 8.39
C THR A 14 14.65 -6.62 6.89
N HIS A 15 14.22 -5.45 6.44
CA HIS A 15 14.25 -5.08 5.03
C HIS A 15 15.71 -5.08 4.52
N PRO A 16 16.01 -5.58 3.29
CA PRO A 16 15.07 -5.97 2.23
C PRO A 16 14.53 -7.40 2.33
N LYS A 17 14.85 -8.17 3.37
CA LYS A 17 14.38 -9.57 3.51
C LYS A 17 12.86 -9.70 3.51
N ASN A 18 12.17 -8.75 4.12
CA ASN A 18 10.71 -8.65 4.07
C ASN A 18 10.29 -7.44 3.23
N PRO A 19 9.17 -7.55 2.48
CA PRO A 19 8.61 -6.41 1.77
C PRO A 19 8.21 -5.30 2.73
N PRO A 20 8.19 -4.03 2.28
CA PRO A 20 7.55 -2.97 3.03
C PRO A 20 6.04 -3.23 3.14
N ARG A 21 5.41 -2.70 4.19
CA ARG A 21 3.95 -2.66 4.29
C ARG A 21 3.46 -1.29 3.83
N CYS A 22 2.61 -1.27 2.82
CA CYS A 22 2.12 -0.02 2.22
C CYS A 22 0.63 0.16 2.52
N PHE A 23 0.22 1.41 2.75
CA PHE A 23 -1.16 1.80 3.01
C PHE A 23 -1.53 3.04 2.22
N VAL A 24 -2.78 3.13 1.77
CA VAL A 24 -3.41 4.37 1.34
C VAL A 24 -3.99 5.05 2.58
N CYS A 25 -3.68 6.34 2.74
CA CYS A 25 -4.00 7.11 3.94
C CYS A 25 -4.98 8.24 3.57
N PRO A 26 -6.29 7.93 3.36
CA PRO A 26 -7.26 8.91 2.84
C PRO A 26 -7.35 10.15 3.74
N SER A 27 -7.47 11.33 3.13
CA SER A 27 -7.86 12.54 3.87
C SER A 27 -9.32 12.42 4.34
N PRO A 28 -9.81 13.30 5.25
CA PRO A 28 -11.20 13.29 5.68
C PRO A 28 -12.24 13.42 4.55
N SER A 29 -11.83 13.93 3.38
CA SER A 29 -12.67 14.06 2.18
C SER A 29 -12.52 12.90 1.18
N MET A 30 -11.75 11.85 1.51
CA MET A 30 -11.50 10.69 0.66
C MET A 30 -12.08 9.41 1.27
N ILE A 31 -12.44 8.47 0.41
CA ILE A 31 -12.94 7.15 0.79
C ILE A 31 -12.15 6.09 0.03
N ILE A 32 -11.79 5.00 0.72
CA ILE A 32 -11.16 3.85 0.07
C ILE A 32 -12.19 3.12 -0.79
N ASN A 33 -11.83 2.87 -2.05
CA ASN A 33 -12.69 2.14 -2.96
C ASN A 33 -12.77 0.64 -2.57
N ALA A 34 -13.89 0.24 -1.97
CA ALA A 34 -14.14 -1.14 -1.56
C ALA A 34 -14.19 -2.16 -2.73
N LYS A 35 -14.30 -1.71 -3.99
CA LYS A 35 -14.25 -2.59 -5.17
C LYS A 35 -12.83 -2.82 -5.68
N SER A 36 -11.82 -2.19 -5.07
CA SER A 36 -10.42 -2.35 -5.47
C SER A 36 -9.90 -3.73 -5.11
N SER A 37 -9.23 -4.40 -6.06
CA SER A 37 -8.49 -5.64 -5.78
C SER A 37 -7.10 -5.39 -5.18
N ASN A 38 -6.61 -4.14 -5.26
CA ASN A 38 -5.24 -3.79 -4.87
C ASN A 38 -5.18 -3.08 -3.52
N VAL A 39 -6.32 -2.74 -2.91
CA VAL A 39 -6.39 -2.02 -1.63
C VAL A 39 -7.57 -2.57 -0.83
N ASP A 40 -7.34 -2.99 0.41
CA ASP A 40 -8.42 -3.44 1.30
C ASP A 40 -9.16 -2.27 1.97
N ALA A 41 -10.24 -2.57 2.72
CA ALA A 41 -11.04 -1.55 3.41
C ALA A 41 -10.28 -0.75 4.48
N ASN A 42 -9.16 -1.26 4.98
CA ASN A 42 -8.28 -0.58 5.93
C ASN A 42 -7.20 0.26 5.23
N GLY A 43 -7.20 0.28 3.90
CA GLY A 43 -6.22 0.99 3.08
C GLY A 43 -4.95 0.18 2.83
N ARG A 44 -4.85 -1.08 3.27
CA ARG A 44 -3.66 -1.91 3.04
C ARG A 44 -3.52 -2.20 1.56
N VAL A 45 -2.34 -1.94 1.03
CA VAL A 45 -2.00 -2.17 -0.38
C VAL A 45 -1.63 -3.64 -0.59
N LEU A 46 -2.27 -4.27 -1.57
CA LEU A 46 -2.20 -5.70 -1.91
C LEU A 46 -1.66 -5.90 -3.34
N LEU A 47 -0.48 -5.34 -3.63
CA LEU A 47 0.15 -5.46 -4.95
C LEU A 47 0.92 -6.77 -5.11
N HIS A 48 0.94 -7.30 -6.33
CA HIS A 48 1.68 -8.53 -6.67
C HIS A 48 3.17 -8.44 -6.32
N CYS A 49 3.79 -7.27 -6.49
CA CYS A 49 5.20 -7.05 -6.16
C CYS A 49 5.50 -7.10 -4.65
N LEU A 50 4.53 -6.76 -3.81
CA LEU A 50 4.66 -6.89 -2.35
C LEU A 50 4.48 -8.34 -1.91
N ASN A 51 3.57 -9.08 -2.57
CA ASN A 51 3.33 -10.50 -2.29
C ASN A 51 4.47 -11.40 -2.79
N ASN A 52 5.06 -11.07 -3.94
CA ASN A 52 6.15 -11.82 -4.58
C ASN A 52 7.47 -11.05 -4.47
N TRP A 53 7.73 -10.51 -3.29
CA TRP A 53 8.91 -9.71 -3.03
C TRP A 53 10.18 -10.55 -3.18
N LYS A 54 11.09 -10.09 -4.04
CA LYS A 54 12.37 -10.74 -4.30
C LYS A 54 13.48 -9.76 -3.96
N ILE A 55 14.40 -10.20 -3.10
CA ILE A 55 15.70 -9.57 -2.94
C ILE A 55 16.53 -10.10 -4.12
N VAL A 56 16.88 -9.22 -5.05
CA VAL A 56 17.89 -9.57 -6.06
C VAL A 56 19.26 -9.53 -5.40
#